data_AF-A0A3S9A2P7-F1
#
_entry.id   AF-A0A3S9A2P7-F1
#
_cell.length_a   1.000
_cell.length_b   1.000
_cell.length_c   1.000
_cell.angle_alpha   90.00
_cell.angle_beta   90.00
_cell.angle_gamma   90.00
#
_symmetry.space_group_name_H-M   'P 1'
#
loop_
_entity.id
_entity.type
_entity.pdbx_description
1 polymer ?
#
loop_
_entity_poly.entity_id
_entity_poly.type
_entity_poly.pdbx_seq_one_letter_code
_entity_poly.pdbx_strand_id
1 'polypeptide(L)' 'MLNILARINELSRTAKERALTAAEKTEQIELRQQYLRIFRGSVGSLLLNSTIIDPNGMDVTPEKLRQEQARRAAH' A
#
# COMPACT_ATOMS: atom_id res chain seq x y z
N MET A 1 11.54 -6.03 4.08
CA MET A 1 10.74 -5.25 3.10
C MET A 1 11.39 -5.17 1.73
N LEU A 2 12.67 -4.82 1.62
CA LEU A 2 13.39 -4.69 0.33
C LEU A 2 13.36 -5.98 -0.52
N ASN A 3 13.43 -7.16 0.11
CA ASN A 3 13.46 -8.44 -0.61
C ASN A 3 12.15 -8.77 -1.37
N ILE A 4 10.98 -8.43 -0.83
CA ILE A 4 9.68 -8.70 -1.49
C ILE A 4 9.56 -7.85 -2.75
N LEU A 5 9.89 -6.56 -2.65
CA LEU A 5 9.82 -5.64 -3.79
C LEU A 5 10.85 -5.99 -4.87
N ALA A 6 12.07 -6.35 -4.47
CA ALA A 6 13.11 -6.82 -5.40
C ALA A 6 12.62 -8.04 -6.18
N ARG A 7 12.06 -9.05 -5.50
CA ARG A 7 11.54 -10.26 -6.14
C ARG A 7 10.35 -10.00 -7.06
N ILE A 8 9.42 -9.12 -6.67
CA ILE A 8 8.33 -8.69 -7.54
C ILE A 8 8.87 -8.03 -8.82
N ASN A 9 9.92 -7.20 -8.69
CA ASN A 9 10.55 -6.54 -9.84
C ASN A 9 11.27 -7.53 -10.76
N GLU A 10 11.97 -8.51 -10.20
CA GLU A 10 12.57 -9.62 -10.96
C GLU A 10 11.50 -10.37 -11.75
N LEU A 11 10.45 -10.87 -11.10
CA LEU A 11 9.34 -11.56 -11.77
C LEU A 11 8.66 -10.69 -12.83
N SER A 12 8.57 -9.37 -12.59
CA SER A 12 8.00 -8.44 -13.56
C SER A 12 8.90 -8.20 -14.78
N ARG A 13 10.23 -8.27 -14.62
CA ARG A 13 11.19 -8.24 -15.74
C ARG A 13 11.11 -9.55 -16.52
N THR A 14 11.15 -10.69 -15.83
CA THR A 14 11.01 -12.01 -16.45
C THR A 14 9.70 -12.11 -17.25
N ALA A 15 8.58 -11.58 -16.74
CA ALA A 15 7.30 -11.57 -17.42
C ALA A 15 7.28 -10.75 -18.73
N LYS A 16 8.18 -9.77 -18.87
CA LYS A 16 8.35 -8.97 -20.09
C LYS A 16 9.21 -9.67 -21.13
N GLU A 17 10.18 -10.46 -20.68
CA GLU A 17 11.10 -11.21 -21.55
C GLU A 17 10.49 -12.55 -22.00
N ARG A 18 9.76 -13.22 -21.10
CA ARG A 18 9.09 -14.50 -21.37
C ARG A 18 7.80 -14.64 -20.56
N ALA A 19 6.96 -15.60 -20.96
CA ALA A 19 5.84 -15.99 -20.12
C ALA A 19 6.34 -16.56 -18.78
N LEU A 20 5.70 -16.14 -17.68
CA LEU A 20 5.90 -16.74 -16.36
C LEU A 20 5.30 -18.15 -16.32
N THR A 21 5.99 -19.06 -15.65
CA THR A 21 5.46 -20.38 -15.31
C THR A 21 4.30 -20.25 -14.32
N ALA A 22 3.50 -21.30 -14.18
CA ALA A 22 2.39 -21.30 -13.21
C ALA A 22 2.88 -21.03 -11.77
N ALA A 23 3.99 -21.63 -11.38
CA ALA A 23 4.59 -21.42 -10.06
C ALA A 23 5.03 -19.96 -9.84
N GLU A 24 5.71 -19.35 -10.81
CA GLU A 24 6.14 -17.95 -10.74
C GLU A 24 4.96 -16.97 -10.70
N LYS A 25 3.85 -17.28 -11.39
CA LYS A 25 2.63 -16.48 -11.30
C LYS A 25 2.03 -16.53 -9.90
N THR A 26 1.96 -17.72 -9.30
CA THR A 26 1.49 -17.88 -7.92
C THR A 26 2.37 -17.11 -6.96
N GLU A 27 3.70 -17.27 -7.06
CA GLU A 27 4.68 -16.53 -6.25
C GLU A 27 4.49 -15.01 -6.40
N GLN A 28 4.32 -14.52 -7.63
CA GLN A 28 4.10 -13.08 -7.88
C GLN A 28 2.82 -12.57 -7.22
N ILE A 29 1.73 -13.34 -7.24
CA ILE A 29 0.45 -12.97 -6.62
C ILE A 29 0.60 -12.90 -5.10
N GLU A 30 1.21 -13.91 -4.49
CA GLU A 30 1.43 -13.96 -3.04
C GLU A 30 2.30 -12.78 -2.57
N LEU A 31 3.40 -12.53 -3.26
CA LEU A 31 4.31 -11.42 -2.95
C LEU A 31 3.59 -10.07 -3.08
N ARG A 32 2.77 -9.87 -4.12
CA ARG A 32 1.98 -8.63 -4.29
C ARG A 32 0.95 -8.46 -3.18
N GLN A 33 0.27 -9.52 -2.77
CA GLN A 33 -0.67 -9.46 -1.65
C GLN A 33 0.03 -9.11 -0.34
N GLN A 34 1.20 -9.71 -0.10
CA GLN A 34 2.00 -9.42 1.09
C GLN A 34 2.49 -7.96 1.09
N TYR A 35 3.00 -7.48 -0.04
CA TYR A 35 3.39 -6.08 -0.21
C TYR A 35 2.23 -5.13 0.05
N LEU A 36 1.05 -5.38 -0.54
CA LEU A 36 -0.13 -4.54 -0.32
C LEU A 36 -0.57 -4.52 1.15
N ARG A 37 -0.46 -5.64 1.87
CA ARG A 37 -0.81 -5.70 3.29
C ARG A 37 0.10 -4.82 4.13
N ILE A 38 1.41 -4.91 3.89
CA ILE A 38 2.42 -4.08 4.58
C ILE A 38 2.20 -2.61 4.22
N PHE A 39 2.05 -2.31 2.93
CA PHE A 39 1.87 -0.95 2.43
C PHE A 39 0.60 -0.29 2.98
N ARG A 40 -0.54 -1.01 3.00
CA ARG A 40 -1.80 -0.50 3.58
C ARG A 40 -1.65 -0.12 5.05
N GLY A 41 -0.89 -0.88 5.83
CA GLY A 41 -0.57 -0.54 7.22
C GLY A 41 0.21 0.77 7.31
N SER A 42 1.27 0.93 6.50
CA SER A 42 2.08 2.15 6.47
C SER A 42 1.28 3.37 6.01
N VAL A 43 0.45 3.24 4.97
CA VAL A 43 -0.42 4.32 4.47
C VAL A 43 -1.46 4.72 5.50
N GLY A 44 -2.07 3.76 6.20
CA GLY A 44 -3.01 4.05 7.29
C GLY A 44 -2.36 4.92 8.37
N SER A 45 -1.16 4.56 8.81
CA SER A 45 -0.41 5.36 9.79
C SER A 45 -0.05 6.75 9.27
N LEU A 46 0.30 6.89 8.00
CA LEU A 46 0.57 8.21 7.40
C LEU A 46 -0.70 9.07 7.38
N LEU A 47 -1.81 8.51 6.88
CA LEU A 47 -3.10 9.19 6.77
C LEU A 47 -3.62 9.65 8.13
N LEU A 48 -3.46 8.82 9.16
CA LEU A 48 -3.86 9.17 10.53
C LEU A 48 -3.10 10.39 11.09
N ASN A 49 -1.93 10.73 10.55
CA ASN A 49 -1.15 11.89 10.99
C ASN A 49 -1.16 13.05 9.99
N SER A 50 -2.01 12.99 8.96
CA SER A 50 -2.05 13.99 7.89
C SER A 50 -3.44 14.58 7.71
N THR A 51 -3.48 15.85 7.32
CA THR A 51 -4.70 16.56 6.89
C THR A 51 -4.68 16.67 5.37
N ILE A 52 -5.80 16.36 4.71
CA ILE A 52 -5.93 16.45 3.25
C ILE A 52 -6.60 17.77 2.92
N ILE A 53 -5.87 18.64 2.22
CA ILE A 53 -6.35 19.95 1.78
C ILE A 53 -6.56 19.91 0.26
N ASP A 54 -7.67 20.46 -0.23
CA ASP A 54 -7.95 20.59 -1.66
C ASP A 54 -7.11 21.74 -2.29
N PRO A 55 -7.08 21.86 -3.63
CA PRO A 55 -6.37 22.96 -4.29
C PRO A 55 -6.88 24.37 -3.93
N ASN A 56 -8.08 24.51 -3.37
CA ASN A 56 -8.67 25.77 -2.93
C ASN A 56 -8.33 26.11 -1.48
N GLY A 57 -7.60 25.24 -0.77
CA GLY A 57 -7.24 25.43 0.64
C GLY A 57 -8.27 24.91 1.63
N MET A 58 -9.32 24.20 1.19
CA MET A 58 -10.32 23.61 2.08
C MET A 58 -9.87 22.25 2.61
N ASP A 59 -10.04 22.03 3.91
CA ASP A 59 -9.83 20.72 4.53
C ASP A 59 -10.92 19.74 4.06
N VAL A 60 -10.48 18.77 3.26
CA VAL A 60 -11.31 17.69 2.70
C VAL A 60 -10.91 16.33 3.29
N THR A 61 -10.30 16.33 4.48
CA THR A 61 -9.98 15.10 5.21
C THR A 61 -11.26 14.27 5.39
N PRO A 62 -11.31 13.03 4.89
CA PRO A 62 -12.51 12.22 4.92
C PRO A 62 -13.02 12.00 6.36
N GLU A 63 -14.34 12.07 6.55
CA GLU A 63 -14.97 11.98 7.87
C GLU A 63 -14.59 10.70 8.63
N LYS A 64 -14.52 9.57 7.94
CA LYS A 64 -14.08 8.28 8.53
C LYS A 64 -12.66 8.34 9.10
N LEU A 65 -11.77 9.11 8.45
CA LEU A 65 -10.39 9.29 8.91
C LEU A 65 -10.35 10.19 10.15
N ARG A 66 -11.13 11.27 10.17
CA ARG A 66 -11.27 12.16 11.34
C ARG A 66 -11.79 11.40 12.56
N GLN A 67 -12.78 10.53 12.38
CA GLN A 67 -13.32 9.69 13.45
C GLN A 67 -12.26 8.73 14.02
N GLU A 68 -11.48 8.08 13.16
CA GLU A 68 -10.42 7.18 13.62
C GLU A 68 -9.28 7.93 14.34
N GLN A 69 -8.94 9.14 13.88
CA GLN A 69 -7.99 10.03 14.56
C GLN A 69 -8.49 10.41 15.96
N ALA A 70 -9.75 10.84 16.08
CA ALA A 70 -10.35 11.20 17.36
C ALA A 70 -10.41 10.02 18.34
N ARG A 71 -10.76 8.81 17.84
CA ARG A 71 -10.78 7.58 18.64
C ARG A 71 -9.41 7.25 19.22
N ARG A 72 -8.33 7.48 18.46
CA ARG A 72 -6.95 7.28 18.93
C ARG A 72 -6.48 8.35 19.91
N ALA A 73 -6.91 9.60 19.75
CA ALA A 73 -6.53 10.69 20.65
C ALA A 73 -7.21 10.61 22.03
N ALA A 74 -8.35 9.92 22.12
CA ALA A 74 -9.10 9.72 23.35
C ALA A 74 -8.59 8.55 24.23
N HIS A 75 -7.51 7.88 23.82
CA HIS A 75 -6.98 6.66 24.42
C HIS A 75 -5.53 6.85 24.86
#